data_AF-A0A920BXS4-F1
#
_entry.id   AF-A0A920BXS4-F1
#
_cell.length_a   1.000
_cell.length_b   1.000
_cell.length_c   1.000
_cell.angle_alpha   90.00
_cell.angle_beta   90.00
_cell.angle_gamma   90.00
#
_symmetry.space_group_name_H-M   'P 1'
#
loop_
_entity.id
_entity.type
_entity.pdbx_description
1 polymer ?
#
loop_
_entity_poly.entity_id
_entity_poly.type
_entity_poly.pdbx_seq_one_letter_code
_entity_poly.pdbx_strand_id
1 'polypeptide(L)'
;MIKNGLKDVSPKLRTSRRGLTVGALQTKRFWLLPTFLFLPSGALTLPFDWWPVISSGSEGYSLVLLPFLLGFQQQIQTELPGAAVKRMGKNVFGLGLLVLIVGIVSVFLLPAYAAITTSVFALIGRVWLVYRHRIRENNNPYYYAPRNSGVMVLDVLPNSPAEKMGLKTGEVIQTCNKVNVNSQEEMYQALSKNRAYCKLEVFDHNNEIRIVQGALYEGDHHELGILFIENQKFGQPDQVG
;
A
#
# COMPACT_ATOMS: atom_id res chain seq x y z
N MET A 1 2.27 12.33 -1.92
CA MET A 1 1.73 10.95 -2.03
C MET A 1 2.67 9.99 -2.78
N ILE A 2 3.24 10.37 -3.94
CA ILE A 2 3.99 9.45 -4.83
C ILE A 2 5.33 8.94 -4.26
N LYS A 3 6.11 9.80 -3.58
CA LYS A 3 7.49 9.46 -3.15
C LYS A 3 7.55 8.60 -1.88
N ASN A 4 6.59 8.78 -0.96
CA ASN A 4 6.58 8.11 0.34
C ASN A 4 5.46 7.06 0.49
N GLY A 5 4.60 6.86 -0.51
CA GLY A 5 3.46 5.94 -0.44
C GLY A 5 3.82 4.46 -0.31
N LEU A 6 5.10 4.12 -0.52
CA LEU A 6 5.68 2.78 -0.39
C LEU A 6 6.36 2.54 0.96
N LYS A 7 6.55 3.58 1.78
CA LYS A 7 6.97 3.39 3.18
C LYS A 7 5.73 2.93 3.95
N ASP A 8 5.82 1.78 4.62
CA ASP A 8 4.78 1.17 5.47
C ASP A 8 3.72 0.35 4.70
N VAL A 9 4.17 -0.57 3.85
CA VAL A 9 3.33 -1.64 3.32
C VAL A 9 3.34 -2.81 4.31
N SER A 10 2.18 -3.26 4.76
CA SER A 10 2.06 -4.43 5.63
C SER A 10 1.55 -5.63 4.83
N PRO A 11 2.24 -6.79 4.86
CA PRO A 11 1.75 -8.00 4.22
C PRO A 11 0.56 -8.57 4.99
N LYS A 12 -0.40 -9.16 4.27
CA LYS A 12 -1.59 -9.82 4.82
C LYS A 12 -1.93 -11.04 3.96
N LEU A 13 -2.09 -12.20 4.59
CA LEU A 13 -2.54 -13.41 3.91
C LEU A 13 -4.08 -13.41 3.78
N ARG A 14 -4.59 -13.88 2.63
CA ARG A 14 -6.03 -14.06 2.42
C ARG A 14 -6.31 -15.28 1.56
N THR A 15 -7.49 -15.86 1.72
CA THR A 15 -7.98 -16.93 0.85
C THR A 15 -8.57 -16.37 -0.45
N SER A 16 -8.12 -16.92 -1.58
CA SER A 16 -8.68 -16.66 -2.90
C SER A 16 -10.04 -17.35 -3.07
N ARG A 17 -10.84 -16.92 -4.06
CA ARG A 17 -12.09 -17.60 -4.47
C ARG A 17 -11.89 -19.07 -4.85
N ARG A 18 -10.65 -19.47 -5.17
CA ARG A 18 -10.25 -20.85 -5.50
C ARG A 18 -9.74 -21.65 -4.28
N GLY A 19 -9.81 -21.10 -3.06
CA GLY A 19 -9.36 -21.78 -1.85
C GLY A 19 -7.84 -21.79 -1.61
N LEU A 20 -7.06 -21.11 -2.45
CA LEU A 20 -5.61 -20.97 -2.30
C LEU A 20 -5.27 -19.75 -1.40
N THR A 21 -4.23 -19.89 -0.58
CA THR A 21 -3.66 -18.78 0.18
C THR A 21 -2.91 -17.84 -0.77
N VAL A 22 -3.32 -16.57 -0.81
CA VAL A 22 -2.70 -15.52 -1.61
C VAL A 22 -2.18 -14.41 -0.71
N GLY A 23 -1.00 -13.91 -1.03
CA GLY A 23 -0.44 -12.72 -0.39
C GLY A 23 -1.15 -11.46 -0.88
N ALA A 24 -1.51 -10.59 0.04
CA ALA A 24 -1.96 -9.24 -0.26
C ALA A 24 -1.09 -8.22 0.47
N LEU A 25 -0.75 -7.13 -0.20
CA LEU A 25 -0.02 -6.03 0.42
C LEU A 25 -1.03 -4.93 0.78
N GLN A 26 -1.06 -4.57 2.06
CA GLN A 26 -1.96 -3.55 2.59
C GLN A 26 -1.16 -2.29 2.92
N THR A 27 -1.56 -1.16 2.34
CA THR A 27 -1.03 0.15 2.72
C THR A 27 -2.06 0.91 3.54
N LYS A 28 -1.65 1.40 4.71
CA LYS A 28 -2.45 2.29 5.55
C LYS A 28 -1.63 3.53 5.82
N ARG A 29 -2.18 4.70 5.50
CA ARG A 29 -1.52 5.95 5.88
C ARG A 29 -2.52 6.99 6.30
N PHE A 30 -2.19 7.67 7.38
CA PHE A 30 -2.93 8.80 7.93
C PHE A 30 -2.04 10.04 7.89
N TRP A 31 -2.66 11.19 7.67
CA TRP A 31 -2.09 12.51 7.73
C TRP A 31 -3.04 13.42 8.51
N LEU A 32 -2.49 14.19 9.44
CA LEU A 32 -3.21 15.29 10.06
C LEU A 32 -3.18 16.46 9.07
N LEU A 33 -4.36 16.91 8.65
CA LEU A 33 -4.52 18.12 7.88
C LEU A 33 -4.96 19.24 8.83
N PRO A 34 -4.08 20.22 9.14
CA PRO A 34 -4.49 21.39 9.88
C PRO A 34 -5.34 22.27 8.96
N THR A 35 -6.65 22.18 9.09
CA THR A 35 -7.55 23.08 8.35
C THR A 35 -7.90 24.26 9.24
N PHE A 36 -7.97 25.44 8.64
CA PHE A 36 -8.34 26.66 9.32
C PHE A 36 -9.70 27.12 8.79
N LEU A 37 -10.64 27.33 9.69
CA LEU A 37 -11.99 27.81 9.38
C LEU A 37 -12.15 29.22 9.95
N PHE A 38 -12.76 30.11 9.17
CA PHE A 38 -13.05 31.48 9.60
C PHE A 38 -14.46 31.51 10.19
N LEU A 39 -14.58 31.85 11.48
CA LEU A 39 -15.86 32.00 12.16
C LEU A 39 -16.08 33.47 12.56
N PRO A 40 -17.31 34.00 12.44
CA PRO A 40 -17.61 35.34 12.92
C PRO A 40 -17.33 35.46 14.43
N SER A 41 -16.75 36.58 14.82
CA SER A 41 -16.38 36.88 16.21
C SER A 41 -17.60 36.83 17.12
N GLY A 42 -17.50 36.10 18.24
CA GLY A 42 -18.58 35.93 19.21
C GLY A 42 -19.39 34.63 19.06
N ALA A 43 -19.18 33.84 18.00
CA ALA A 43 -19.86 32.55 17.83
C ALA A 43 -19.38 31.46 18.82
N LEU A 44 -18.14 31.57 19.32
CA LEU A 44 -17.53 30.62 20.26
C LEU A 44 -16.69 31.39 21.30
N THR A 45 -16.75 30.99 22.56
CA THR A 45 -15.81 31.45 23.60
C THR A 45 -14.55 30.60 23.53
N LEU A 46 -13.51 31.13 22.88
CA LEU A 46 -12.22 30.45 22.81
C LEU A 46 -11.55 30.48 24.21
N PRO A 47 -10.90 29.38 24.64
CA PRO A 47 -10.28 29.31 25.97
C PRO A 47 -8.98 30.12 26.08
N PHE A 48 -8.57 30.82 25.02
CA PHE A 48 -7.31 31.54 24.93
C PHE A 48 -7.51 32.95 24.38
N ASP A 49 -7.11 33.97 25.14
CA ASP A 49 -7.25 35.38 24.76
C ASP A 49 -6.23 35.84 23.69
N TRP A 50 -5.14 35.08 23.50
CA TRP A 50 -4.06 35.42 22.56
C TRP A 50 -4.34 35.00 21.10
N TRP A 51 -5.52 34.44 20.84
CA TRP A 51 -5.81 33.85 19.53
C TRP A 51 -6.04 34.93 18.45
N PRO A 52 -5.45 34.80 17.24
CA PRO A 52 -5.53 35.85 16.23
C PRO A 52 -6.96 36.05 15.72
N VAL A 53 -7.46 37.28 15.85
CA VAL A 53 -8.73 37.74 15.28
C VAL A 53 -8.41 38.69 14.13
N ILE A 54 -8.98 38.41 12.96
CA ILE A 54 -8.83 39.23 11.77
C ILE A 54 -10.11 40.06 11.65
N SER A 55 -10.00 41.37 11.84
CA SER A 55 -11.12 42.31 11.65
C SER A 55 -11.09 42.88 10.23
N SER A 56 -12.24 42.84 9.55
CA SER A 56 -12.43 43.48 8.25
C SER A 56 -13.71 44.31 8.28
N GLY A 57 -13.57 45.62 8.44
CA GLY A 57 -14.71 46.54 8.61
C GLY A 57 -15.34 46.41 10.00
N SER A 58 -16.67 46.27 10.07
CA SER A 58 -17.43 46.10 11.32
C SER A 58 -17.56 44.64 11.78
N GLU A 59 -17.10 43.67 10.98
CA GLU A 59 -17.15 42.25 11.31
C GLU A 59 -15.75 41.73 11.66
N GLY A 60 -15.65 41.06 12.81
CA GLY A 60 -14.47 40.30 13.20
C GLY A 60 -14.60 38.85 12.78
N TYR A 61 -13.51 38.24 12.32
CA TYR A 61 -13.41 36.81 12.06
C TYR A 61 -12.32 36.20 12.94
N SER A 62 -12.71 35.21 13.73
CA SER A 62 -11.78 34.35 14.47
C SER A 62 -11.35 33.17 13.61
N LEU A 63 -10.06 32.85 13.64
CA LEU A 63 -9.55 31.63 13.02
C LEU A 63 -9.90 30.45 13.93
N VAL A 64 -10.24 29.28 13.41
CA VAL A 64 -10.33 28.05 14.22
C VAL A 64 -9.53 26.97 13.54
N LEU A 65 -8.55 26.42 14.26
CA LEU A 65 -7.81 25.25 13.81
C LEU A 65 -8.66 24.00 14.06
N LEU A 66 -9.11 23.37 12.98
CA LEU A 66 -9.73 22.05 13.03
C LEU A 66 -8.75 21.02 12.43
N PRO A 67 -8.13 20.17 13.26
CA PRO A 67 -7.28 19.10 12.76
C PRO A 67 -8.16 17.97 12.22
N PHE A 68 -8.17 17.77 10.91
CA PHE A 68 -8.82 16.60 10.31
C PHE A 68 -7.82 15.47 10.10
N LEU A 69 -8.21 14.26 10.48
CA LEU A 69 -7.50 13.04 10.11
C LEU A 69 -7.91 12.63 8.69
N LEU A 70 -7.01 12.78 7.73
CA LEU A 70 -7.17 12.26 6.38
C LEU A 70 -6.32 11.02 6.22
N GLY A 71 -6.94 9.90 5.85
CA GLY A 71 -6.23 8.66 5.61
C GLY A 71 -6.70 7.94 4.36
N PHE A 72 -5.85 7.06 3.86
CA PHE A 72 -6.23 6.06 2.87
C PHE A 72 -5.83 4.68 3.37
N GLN A 73 -6.72 3.71 3.15
CA GLN A 73 -6.44 2.29 3.36
C GLN A 73 -6.68 1.60 2.02
N GLN A 74 -5.63 1.08 1.42
CA GLN A 74 -5.72 0.35 0.15
C GLN A 74 -5.07 -1.02 0.24
N GLN A 75 -5.74 -2.00 -0.35
CA GLN A 75 -5.25 -3.36 -0.49
C GLN A 75 -4.90 -3.59 -1.96
N ILE A 76 -3.61 -3.78 -2.25
CA ILE A 76 -3.09 -3.96 -3.60
C ILE A 76 -2.80 -5.46 -3.77
N GLN A 77 -3.43 -6.08 -4.76
CA GLN A 77 -3.38 -7.55 -4.96
C GLN A 77 -2.92 -7.95 -6.37
N THR A 78 -3.00 -7.05 -7.35
CA THR A 78 -2.90 -7.40 -8.78
C THR A 78 -1.68 -6.79 -9.49
N GLU A 79 -0.98 -5.85 -8.85
CA GLU A 79 0.16 -5.13 -9.44
C GLU A 79 1.19 -4.78 -8.34
N LEU A 80 2.44 -4.51 -8.73
CA LEU A 80 3.45 -3.98 -7.80
C LEU A 80 2.95 -2.68 -7.16
N PRO A 81 3.14 -2.48 -5.83
CA PRO A 81 2.58 -1.33 -5.11
C PRO A 81 2.93 0.03 -5.74
N GLY A 82 4.14 0.17 -6.31
CA GLY A 82 4.58 1.40 -6.95
C GLY A 82 3.78 1.79 -8.19
N ALA A 83 3.45 0.82 -9.03
CA ALA A 83 2.66 1.04 -10.24
C ALA A 83 1.21 1.39 -9.90
N ALA A 84 0.63 0.70 -8.93
CA ALA A 84 -0.73 0.93 -8.44
C ALA A 84 -0.89 2.36 -7.87
N VAL A 85 0.05 2.79 -7.01
CA VAL A 85 0.05 4.14 -6.42
C VAL A 85 0.17 5.23 -7.50
N LYS A 86 1.07 5.06 -8.49
CA LYS A 86 1.24 6.03 -9.59
C LYS A 86 -0.02 6.15 -10.43
N ARG A 87 -0.65 5.02 -10.77
CA ARG A 87 -1.89 4.98 -11.56
C ARG A 87 -3.04 5.66 -10.84
N MET A 88 -3.21 5.36 -9.55
CA MET A 88 -4.27 6.00 -8.77
C MET A 88 -4.04 7.50 -8.59
N GLY A 89 -2.78 7.92 -8.41
CA GLY A 89 -2.41 9.33 -8.42
C GLY A 89 -2.85 10.05 -9.70
N LYS A 90 -2.62 9.46 -10.88
CA LYS A 90 -3.08 10.03 -12.16
C LYS A 90 -4.61 10.16 -12.23
N ASN A 91 -5.34 9.15 -11.76
CA ASN A 91 -6.81 9.18 -11.77
C ASN A 91 -7.38 10.25 -10.83
N VAL A 92 -6.83 10.37 -9.62
CA VAL A 92 -7.24 11.38 -8.64
C VAL A 92 -6.92 12.79 -9.15
N PHE A 93 -5.76 12.97 -9.78
CA PHE A 93 -5.39 14.23 -10.41
C PHE A 93 -6.33 14.60 -11.56
N GLY A 94 -6.64 13.63 -12.43
CA GLY A 94 -7.60 13.83 -13.52
C GLY A 94 -9.01 14.19 -13.03
N LEU A 95 -9.49 13.54 -11.95
CA LEU A 95 -10.76 13.92 -11.32
C LEU A 95 -10.69 15.36 -10.77
N GLY A 96 -9.61 15.74 -10.11
CA GLY A 96 -9.43 17.10 -9.60
C GLY A 96 -9.50 18.16 -10.70
N LEU A 97 -8.86 17.91 -11.85
CA LEU A 97 -8.91 18.79 -13.01
C LEU A 97 -10.32 18.87 -13.62
N LEU A 98 -11.03 17.74 -13.69
CA LEU A 98 -12.42 17.71 -14.16
C LEU A 98 -13.34 18.51 -13.23
N VAL A 99 -13.24 18.32 -11.91
CA VAL A 99 -14.03 19.08 -10.92
C VAL A 99 -13.74 20.57 -11.01
N LEU A 100 -12.49 20.97 -11.26
CA LEU A 100 -12.12 22.37 -11.45
C LEU A 100 -12.81 22.95 -12.69
N ILE A 101 -12.78 22.25 -13.83
CA ILE A 101 -13.47 22.67 -15.06
C ILE A 101 -14.98 22.79 -14.81
N VAL A 102 -15.59 21.79 -14.17
CA VAL A 102 -17.02 21.81 -13.82
C VAL A 102 -17.34 23.00 -12.91
N GLY A 103 -16.47 23.30 -11.95
CA GLY A 103 -16.59 24.46 -11.08
C GLY A 103 -16.60 25.78 -11.85
N ILE A 104 -15.61 25.98 -12.72
CA ILE A 104 -15.54 27.18 -13.57
C ILE A 104 -16.82 27.31 -14.41
N VAL A 105 -17.16 26.25 -15.15
CA VAL A 105 -18.34 26.23 -16.03
C VAL A 105 -19.62 26.48 -15.24
N SER A 106 -19.75 25.91 -14.05
CA SER A 106 -20.95 26.07 -13.24
C SER A 106 -21.11 27.48 -12.67
N VAL A 107 -20.02 28.20 -12.39
CA VAL A 107 -20.08 29.61 -11.98
C VAL A 107 -20.61 30.49 -13.11
N PHE A 108 -20.23 30.22 -14.37
CA PHE A 108 -20.70 30.99 -15.52
C PHE A 108 -22.15 30.69 -15.91
N LEU A 109 -22.58 29.43 -15.83
CA LEU A 109 -23.94 29.02 -16.27
C LEU A 109 -24.99 29.18 -15.17
N LEU A 110 -24.66 28.81 -13.93
CA LEU A 110 -25.61 28.67 -12.83
C LEU A 110 -24.97 29.16 -11.51
N PRO A 111 -24.70 30.47 -11.37
CA PRO A 111 -23.94 31.01 -10.23
C PRO A 111 -24.58 30.69 -8.87
N ALA A 112 -25.91 30.74 -8.78
CA ALA A 112 -26.64 30.40 -7.55
C ALA A 112 -26.49 28.93 -7.11
N TYR A 113 -26.23 28.01 -8.05
CA TYR A 113 -26.15 26.56 -7.80
C TYR A 113 -24.73 26.01 -7.93
N ALA A 114 -23.74 26.84 -8.27
CA ALA A 114 -22.40 26.41 -8.63
C ALA A 114 -21.68 25.61 -7.54
N ALA A 115 -21.88 25.98 -6.27
CA ALA A 115 -21.33 25.24 -5.15
C ALA A 115 -21.94 23.83 -5.02
N ILE A 116 -23.24 23.71 -5.24
CA ILE A 116 -23.98 22.44 -5.10
C ILE A 116 -23.59 21.49 -6.23
N THR A 117 -23.64 21.95 -7.48
CA THR A 117 -23.33 21.15 -8.67
C THR A 117 -21.89 20.62 -8.62
N THR A 118 -20.92 21.49 -8.30
CA THR A 118 -19.50 21.13 -8.21
C THR A 118 -19.25 20.09 -7.11
N SER A 119 -19.88 20.28 -5.94
CA SER A 119 -19.76 19.35 -4.81
C SER A 119 -20.35 17.98 -5.13
N VAL A 120 -21.51 17.94 -5.79
CA VAL A 120 -22.16 16.71 -6.24
C VAL A 120 -21.27 15.97 -7.25
N PHE A 121 -20.73 16.67 -8.25
CA PHE A 121 -19.82 16.06 -9.24
C PHE A 121 -18.54 15.53 -8.60
N ALA A 122 -17.96 16.26 -7.65
CA ALA A 122 -16.78 15.82 -6.91
C ALA A 122 -17.06 14.54 -6.11
N LEU A 123 -18.21 14.47 -5.43
CA LEU A 123 -18.61 13.32 -4.62
C LEU A 123 -18.93 12.10 -5.50
N ILE A 124 -19.72 12.27 -6.55
CA ILE A 124 -20.05 11.19 -7.50
C ILE A 124 -18.77 10.66 -8.16
N GLY A 125 -17.90 11.57 -8.62
CA GLY A 125 -16.63 11.19 -9.25
C GLY A 125 -15.71 10.42 -8.28
N ARG A 126 -15.68 10.79 -7.00
CA ARG A 126 -14.97 10.04 -5.95
C ARG A 126 -15.54 8.65 -5.76
N VAL A 127 -16.85 8.52 -5.63
CA VAL A 127 -17.54 7.23 -5.46
C VAL A 127 -17.28 6.33 -6.66
N TRP A 128 -17.41 6.86 -7.88
CA TRP A 128 -17.15 6.12 -9.11
C TRP A 128 -15.69 5.64 -9.20
N LEU A 129 -14.72 6.47 -8.81
CA LEU A 129 -13.31 6.08 -8.80
C LEU A 129 -13.03 4.90 -7.86
N VAL A 130 -13.61 4.94 -6.65
CA VAL A 130 -13.49 3.86 -5.66
C VAL A 130 -14.16 2.59 -6.18
N TYR A 131 -15.37 2.72 -6.74
CA TYR A 131 -16.12 1.60 -7.31
C TYR A 131 -15.35 0.92 -8.45
N ARG A 132 -14.83 1.72 -9.40
CA ARG A 132 -14.03 1.23 -10.53
C ARG A 132 -12.76 0.52 -10.06
N HIS A 133 -12.08 1.07 -9.04
CA HIS A 133 -10.91 0.44 -8.46
C HIS A 133 -11.25 -0.93 -7.84
N ARG A 134 -12.36 -1.01 -7.09
CA ARG A 134 -12.81 -2.26 -6.46
C ARG A 134 -13.15 -3.36 -7.47
N ILE A 135 -13.84 -3.01 -8.57
CA ILE A 135 -14.15 -3.97 -9.64
C ILE A 135 -12.87 -4.47 -10.30
N ARG A 136 -11.94 -3.56 -10.59
CA ARG A 136 -10.69 -3.92 -11.26
C ARG A 136 -9.84 -4.88 -10.42
N GLU A 137 -9.67 -4.60 -9.13
CA GLU A 137 -8.91 -5.48 -8.23
C GLU A 137 -9.56 -6.86 -8.08
N ASN A 138 -10.89 -6.95 -8.15
CA ASN A 138 -11.59 -8.22 -8.02
C ASN A 138 -11.60 -9.07 -9.31
N ASN A 139 -11.39 -8.44 -10.47
CA ASN A 139 -11.46 -9.11 -11.78
C ASN A 139 -10.08 -9.47 -12.35
N ASN A 140 -9.00 -8.85 -11.86
CA ASN A 140 -7.65 -9.18 -12.28
C ASN A 140 -7.08 -10.37 -11.48
N PRO A 141 -6.28 -11.25 -12.12
CA PRO A 141 -5.62 -12.34 -11.41
C PRO A 141 -4.67 -11.79 -10.34
N TYR A 142 -4.60 -12.49 -9.20
CA TYR A 142 -3.68 -12.16 -8.10
C TYR A 142 -2.24 -12.20 -8.62
N TYR A 143 -1.49 -11.13 -8.37
CA TYR A 143 -0.07 -11.07 -8.74
C TYR A 143 0.75 -12.10 -7.95
N TYR A 144 0.36 -12.29 -6.69
CA TYR A 144 0.96 -13.27 -5.77
C TYR A 144 0.15 -14.57 -5.70
N ALA A 145 -0.04 -15.21 -6.86
CA ALA A 145 -0.61 -16.54 -6.90
C ALA A 145 0.50 -17.59 -6.72
N PRO A 146 0.28 -18.64 -5.90
CA PRO A 146 1.23 -19.72 -5.77
C PRO A 146 1.53 -20.33 -7.14
N ARG A 147 2.81 -20.40 -7.49
CA ARG A 147 3.25 -21.15 -8.68
C ARG A 147 3.42 -22.62 -8.30
N ASN A 148 3.33 -23.50 -9.29
CA ASN A 148 3.53 -24.95 -9.07
C ASN A 148 4.98 -25.32 -8.70
N SER A 149 5.91 -24.37 -8.77
CA SER A 149 7.33 -24.55 -8.44
C SER A 149 7.91 -23.29 -7.82
N GLY A 150 8.78 -23.47 -6.82
CA GLY A 150 9.44 -22.39 -6.12
C GLY A 150 8.64 -21.82 -4.94
N VAL A 151 9.34 -21.10 -4.06
CA VAL A 151 8.77 -20.40 -2.91
C VAL A 151 8.66 -18.90 -3.23
N MET A 152 7.46 -18.35 -3.15
CA MET A 152 7.22 -16.92 -3.45
C MET A 152 7.58 -16.03 -2.26
N VAL A 153 8.37 -15.00 -2.53
CA VAL A 153 8.75 -13.95 -1.57
C VAL A 153 7.59 -12.97 -1.41
N LEU A 154 6.91 -13.01 -0.28
CA LEU A 154 5.83 -12.07 0.05
C LEU A 154 6.36 -10.70 0.42
N ASP A 155 7.41 -10.68 1.24
CA ASP A 155 8.02 -9.46 1.72
C ASP A 155 9.44 -9.74 2.26
N VAL A 156 10.25 -8.69 2.35
CA VAL A 156 11.62 -8.76 2.86
C VAL A 156 11.76 -7.80 4.03
N LEU A 157 12.19 -8.30 5.19
CA LEU A 157 12.34 -7.49 6.39
C LEU A 157 13.47 -6.46 6.22
N PRO A 158 13.30 -5.22 6.73
CA PRO A 158 14.35 -4.21 6.68
C PRO A 158 15.54 -4.62 7.55
N ASN A 159 16.75 -4.29 7.08
CA ASN A 159 18.05 -4.64 7.64
C ASN A 159 18.33 -6.16 7.70
N SER A 160 17.56 -6.99 6.99
CA SER A 160 17.74 -8.44 6.96
C SER A 160 18.84 -8.89 6.00
N PRO A 161 19.38 -10.11 6.15
CA PRO A 161 20.28 -10.72 5.16
C PRO A 161 19.69 -10.75 3.75
N ALA A 162 18.38 -11.04 3.60
CA ALA A 162 17.71 -11.04 2.31
C ALA A 162 17.67 -9.65 1.65
N GLU A 163 17.48 -8.58 2.43
CA GLU A 163 17.56 -7.20 1.89
C GLU A 163 18.98 -6.88 1.42
N LYS A 164 20.01 -7.26 2.21
CA LYS A 164 21.43 -7.07 1.84
C LYS A 164 21.80 -7.85 0.57
N MET A 165 21.20 -9.02 0.35
CA MET A 165 21.33 -9.80 -0.88
C MET A 165 20.58 -9.20 -2.08
N GLY A 166 19.77 -8.17 -1.83
CA GLY A 166 18.97 -7.48 -2.84
C GLY A 166 17.77 -8.30 -3.32
N LEU A 167 17.27 -9.23 -2.51
CA LEU A 167 16.01 -9.95 -2.78
C LEU A 167 14.84 -8.96 -2.78
N LYS A 168 13.86 -9.16 -3.65
CA LYS A 168 12.72 -8.25 -3.79
C LYS A 168 11.39 -8.97 -3.54
N THR A 169 10.45 -8.22 -2.98
CA THR A 169 9.05 -8.62 -2.83
C THR A 169 8.44 -9.02 -4.17
N GLY A 170 7.90 -10.24 -4.27
CA GLY A 170 7.28 -10.81 -5.46
C GLY A 170 8.18 -11.63 -6.37
N GLU A 171 9.46 -11.78 -6.02
CA GLU A 171 10.32 -12.78 -6.66
C GLU A 171 9.97 -14.21 -6.21
N VAL A 172 10.31 -15.20 -7.03
CA VAL A 172 10.08 -16.62 -6.71
C VAL A 172 11.42 -17.32 -6.61
N ILE A 173 11.73 -17.85 -5.43
CA ILE A 173 12.95 -18.61 -5.17
C ILE A 173 12.76 -20.02 -5.71
N GLN A 174 13.56 -20.42 -6.68
CA GLN A 174 13.51 -21.76 -7.26
C GLN A 174 14.53 -22.68 -6.58
N THR A 175 15.75 -22.19 -6.37
CA THR A 175 16.81 -22.98 -5.75
C THR A 175 17.51 -22.22 -4.65
N CYS A 176 17.91 -22.95 -3.61
CA CYS A 176 18.78 -22.47 -2.54
C CYS A 176 19.98 -23.42 -2.46
N ASN A 177 21.20 -22.88 -2.61
CA ASN A 177 22.44 -23.65 -2.54
C ASN A 177 22.45 -24.87 -3.48
N LYS A 178 21.92 -24.72 -4.70
CA LYS A 178 21.73 -25.78 -5.72
C LYS A 178 20.69 -26.85 -5.36
N VAL A 179 19.94 -26.68 -4.28
CA VAL A 179 18.81 -27.54 -3.91
C VAL A 179 17.54 -26.86 -4.37
N ASN A 180 16.69 -27.58 -5.10
CA ASN A 180 15.37 -27.08 -5.51
C ASN A 180 14.48 -26.93 -4.27
N VAL A 181 13.74 -25.83 -4.15
CA VAL A 181 12.90 -25.53 -2.99
C VAL A 181 11.49 -25.20 -3.44
N ASN A 182 10.50 -25.87 -2.88
CA ASN A 182 9.08 -25.66 -3.17
C ASN A 182 8.23 -25.41 -1.92
N SER A 183 8.81 -25.60 -0.73
CA SER A 183 8.18 -25.26 0.54
C SER A 183 9.11 -24.44 1.43
N GLN A 184 8.52 -23.82 2.46
CA GLN A 184 9.26 -23.07 3.47
C GLN A 184 10.23 -23.99 4.21
N GLU A 185 9.81 -25.21 4.55
CA GLU A 185 10.62 -26.21 5.24
C GLU A 185 11.80 -26.64 4.37
N GLU A 186 11.57 -26.94 3.09
CA GLU A 186 12.64 -27.29 2.14
C GLU A 186 13.68 -26.17 2.03
N MET A 187 13.23 -24.91 2.08
CA MET A 187 14.13 -23.77 2.04
C MET A 187 14.97 -23.66 3.31
N TYR A 188 14.38 -23.81 4.49
CA TYR A 188 15.13 -23.84 5.74
C TYR A 188 16.13 -25.00 5.80
N GLN A 189 15.75 -26.18 5.31
CA GLN A 189 16.66 -27.33 5.20
C GLN A 189 17.80 -27.08 4.19
N ALA A 190 17.53 -26.40 3.07
CA ALA A 190 18.54 -26.04 2.10
C ALA A 190 19.51 -24.96 2.63
N LEU A 191 19.03 -24.07 3.49
CA LEU A 191 19.86 -23.07 4.19
C LEU A 191 20.74 -23.73 5.25
N SER A 192 20.22 -24.69 6.02
CA SER A 192 21.00 -25.34 7.08
C SER A 192 22.20 -26.14 6.54
N LYS A 193 22.18 -26.54 5.26
CA LYS A 193 23.31 -27.22 4.60
C LYS A 193 24.54 -26.33 4.44
N ASN A 194 24.37 -25.01 4.32
CA ASN A 194 25.49 -24.07 4.22
C ASN A 194 25.17 -22.79 4.99
N ARG A 195 25.65 -22.73 6.23
CA ARG A 195 25.34 -21.64 7.17
C ARG A 195 26.10 -20.35 6.92
N ALA A 196 27.24 -20.41 6.23
CA ALA A 196 28.08 -19.24 5.99
C ALA A 196 27.74 -18.52 4.68
N TYR A 197 27.10 -19.22 3.75
CA TYR A 197 26.85 -18.72 2.41
C TYR A 197 25.52 -19.19 1.85
N CYS A 198 24.72 -18.23 1.38
CA CYS A 198 23.47 -18.49 0.70
C CYS A 198 23.54 -18.02 -0.74
N LYS A 199 23.33 -18.95 -1.68
CA LYS A 199 23.10 -18.66 -3.09
C LYS A 199 21.66 -19.02 -3.45
N LEU A 200 20.87 -18.05 -3.88
CA LEU A 200 19.51 -18.24 -4.32
C LEU A 200 19.41 -17.98 -5.83
N GLU A 201 18.68 -18.83 -6.53
CA GLU A 201 18.24 -18.58 -7.90
C GLU A 201 16.76 -18.21 -7.85
N VAL A 202 16.45 -17.00 -8.32
CA VAL A 202 15.13 -16.40 -8.20
C VAL A 202 14.62 -15.96 -9.57
N PHE A 203 13.32 -16.09 -9.79
CA PHE A 203 12.68 -15.46 -10.93
C PHE A 203 12.22 -14.05 -10.56
N ASP A 204 12.65 -13.06 -11.34
CA ASP A 204 12.17 -11.68 -11.24
C ASP A 204 10.76 -11.54 -11.82
N HIS A 205 10.16 -10.36 -11.69
CA HIS A 205 8.85 -9.97 -12.21
C HIS A 205 8.68 -10.19 -13.72
N ASN A 206 9.79 -10.18 -14.47
CA ASN A 206 9.82 -10.42 -15.92
C ASN A 206 10.00 -11.91 -16.27
N ASN A 207 9.99 -12.79 -15.28
CA ASN A 207 10.20 -14.23 -15.46
C ASN A 207 11.63 -14.60 -15.91
N GLU A 208 12.59 -13.72 -15.64
CA GLU A 208 14.01 -13.90 -15.90
C GLU A 208 14.71 -14.45 -14.65
N ILE A 209 15.70 -15.33 -14.84
CA ILE A 209 16.47 -15.90 -13.74
C ILE A 209 17.50 -14.87 -13.27
N ARG A 210 17.44 -14.54 -11.99
CA ARG A 210 18.41 -13.72 -11.28
C ARG A 210 19.05 -14.55 -10.18
N ILE A 211 20.36 -14.42 -10.03
CA ILE A 211 21.10 -15.07 -8.95
C ILE A 211 21.39 -14.01 -7.89
N VAL A 212 20.96 -14.27 -6.65
CA VAL A 212 21.30 -13.44 -5.50
C VAL A 212 22.11 -14.26 -4.52
N GLN A 213 23.15 -13.66 -3.97
CA GLN A 213 24.08 -14.34 -3.09
C GLN A 213 24.55 -13.43 -1.97
N GLY A 214 24.76 -14.00 -0.79
CA GLY A 214 25.22 -13.26 0.39
C GLY A 214 25.86 -14.16 1.42
N ALA A 215 26.80 -13.59 2.15
CA ALA A 215 27.33 -14.22 3.36
C ALA A 215 26.31 -14.06 4.49
N LEU A 216 26.06 -15.17 5.19
CA LEU A 216 25.28 -15.21 6.41
C LEU A 216 26.28 -15.12 7.57
N TYR A 217 26.16 -14.11 8.42
CA TYR A 217 27.04 -13.92 9.57
C TYR A 217 26.46 -14.61 10.81
N GLU A 218 27.31 -15.16 11.68
CA GLU A 218 26.90 -15.92 12.87
C GLU A 218 26.02 -15.12 13.87
N GLY A 219 26.03 -13.79 13.81
CA GLY A 219 25.17 -12.92 14.62
C GLY A 219 23.78 -12.63 14.01
N ASP A 220 23.58 -12.92 12.73
CA ASP A 220 22.26 -12.86 12.11
C ASP A 220 21.49 -14.11 12.58
N HIS A 221 20.32 -13.92 13.20
CA HIS A 221 19.43 -15.04 13.51
C HIS A 221 19.20 -15.85 12.22
N HIS A 222 19.08 -17.17 12.34
CA HIS A 222 19.06 -18.16 11.24
C HIS A 222 17.95 -17.99 10.18
N GLU A 223 17.23 -16.88 10.22
CA GLU A 223 16.20 -16.48 9.30
C GLU A 223 16.76 -15.43 8.34
N LEU A 224 16.64 -15.68 7.03
CA LEU A 224 17.00 -14.70 6.01
C LEU A 224 16.19 -13.39 6.11
N GLY A 225 15.14 -13.36 6.94
CA GLY A 225 14.21 -12.25 7.07
C GLY A 225 13.22 -12.16 5.91
N ILE A 226 12.80 -13.30 5.38
CA ILE A 226 11.88 -13.42 4.25
C ILE A 226 10.52 -13.88 4.77
N LEU A 227 9.46 -13.23 4.31
CA LEU A 227 8.09 -13.70 4.51
C LEU A 227 7.65 -14.49 3.28
N PHE A 228 7.09 -15.68 3.48
CA PHE A 228 6.64 -16.56 2.41
C PHE A 228 5.12 -16.60 2.30
N ILE A 229 4.60 -16.90 1.10
CA ILE A 229 3.22 -17.37 0.91
C ILE A 229 3.30 -18.88 0.76
N GLU A 230 2.91 -19.60 1.80
CA GLU A 230 2.83 -21.06 1.74
C GLU A 230 1.47 -21.52 1.18
N ASN A 231 1.49 -22.60 0.42
CA ASN A 231 0.30 -23.32 -0.06
C ASN A 231 -0.36 -24.15 1.06
N GLN A 232 -0.55 -23.59 2.26
CA GLN A 232 -1.29 -24.31 3.29
C GLN A 232 -2.78 -24.28 2.97
N LYS A 233 -3.37 -25.47 2.78
CA LYS A 233 -4.83 -25.65 2.80
C LYS A 233 -5.28 -25.38 4.24
N PHE A 234 -6.05 -24.32 4.45
CA PHE A 234 -6.58 -23.96 5.76
C PHE A 234 -7.42 -25.13 6.32
N GLY A 235 -6.97 -25.78 7.41
CA GLY A 235 -7.68 -26.88 8.06
C GLY A 235 -6.86 -28.08 8.54
N GLN A 236 -5.54 -28.12 8.32
CA GLN A 236 -4.68 -29.19 8.85
C GLN A 236 -3.83 -28.61 10.01
N PRO A 237 -3.98 -29.09 11.26
CA PRO A 237 -3.15 -28.63 12.38
C PRO A 237 -1.70 -29.10 12.22
N ASP A 238 -0.78 -28.31 12.76
CA ASP A 238 0.66 -28.57 12.80
C ASP A 238 0.95 -29.99 13.33
N GLN A 239 1.40 -30.88 12.44
CA GLN A 239 2.03 -32.13 12.84
C GLN A 239 3.52 -31.84 13.04
N VAL A 240 3.85 -31.25 14.19
CA VAL A 240 5.23 -31.15 14.68
C VAL A 240 5.61 -32.55 15.16
N GLY A 241 6.55 -33.18 14.44
CA GLY A 241 7.26 -34.38 14.86
C GLY A 241 8.68 -34.05 15.31
#